data_AF-A0A934VVN0-F1
#
_entry.id   AF-A0A934VVN0-F1
#
_cell.length_a   1.000
_cell.length_b   1.000
_cell.length_c   1.000
_cell.angle_alpha   90.00
_cell.angle_beta   90.00
_cell.angle_gamma   90.00
#
_symmetry.space_group_name_H-M   'P 1'
#
loop_
_entity.id
_entity.type
_entity.pdbx_description
1 polymer ?
#
loop_
_entity_poly.entity_id
_entity_poly.type
_entity_poly.pdbx_seq_one_letter_code
_entity_poly.pdbx_strand_id
1 'polypeptide(L)'
;MNLRPIALLLSGAAIIATPLHAQLKVNTDYSEKDVGFKLKNVPPPAVNDAAADATIKIVAGQGNRGTGGLPVLTDGAMPTDPDEKKSSFCFSDVENGGRLVIDLGKVIAVKTVATYSWSAGSRAGQFYRLYGSDGEAKNFNAAPDRQIDPLTCGWKGIAKVDTRDKPPGQHAAEVTSPRFEGLGKFRYILLEIEQPDPYDPESNTMFNEIDVIDVKGPDIQRAAPGQKLVRTYKTDDGAYSFTVDATLAPDLLNWSEKVLMPVVKEWYPKLVDLLPSKGYTASHDITMVYKPDANVMKGTPAWAAGSELSLNADWFRGQLEGEGCGCVIHELVHVVQDYGRARQTNPNPSPTPGWVTEGTPDYIRFYIYEPKTNGAALSPDRAESVKYDGMYRISANFFNYVFSKYGTDLLQKLNTAAREGKYDDDLWLKWTEHSLDQLNDEWKKSIKRGR
;
A
#
# COMPACT_ATOMS: atom_id res chain seq x y z
N MET A 1 65.57 6.46 76.45
CA MET A 1 64.75 5.22 76.50
C MET A 1 63.29 5.65 76.58
N ASN A 2 62.68 6.02 75.46
CA ASN A 2 61.93 5.16 74.52
C ASN A 2 60.62 4.61 75.10
N LEU A 3 59.64 5.50 75.25
CA LEU A 3 58.21 5.16 75.23
C LEU A 3 57.72 5.35 73.78
N ARG A 4 57.39 4.25 73.09
CA ARG A 4 56.72 4.27 71.79
C ARG A 4 55.21 4.14 72.02
N PRO A 5 54.36 5.02 71.47
CA PRO A 5 52.92 4.78 71.41
C PRO A 5 52.62 3.81 70.26
N ILE A 6 51.82 2.78 70.54
CA ILE A 6 51.25 1.87 69.55
C ILE A 6 50.13 2.64 68.84
N ALA A 7 50.35 3.01 67.58
CA ALA A 7 49.33 3.57 66.72
C ALA A 7 48.45 2.43 66.18
N LEU A 8 47.18 2.45 66.57
CA LEU A 8 46.14 1.57 66.03
C LEU A 8 45.78 2.09 64.62
N LEU A 9 46.31 1.46 63.58
CA LEU A 9 45.93 1.71 62.19
C LEU A 9 44.58 1.03 61.91
N LEU A 10 43.49 1.79 62.08
CA LEU A 10 42.19 1.46 61.49
C LEU A 10 42.31 1.63 59.97
N SER A 11 42.52 0.53 59.27
CA SER A 11 42.37 0.45 57.81
C SER A 11 40.89 0.64 57.46
N GLY A 12 40.47 1.90 57.22
CA GLY A 12 39.18 2.18 56.61
C GLY A 12 39.20 1.68 55.17
N ALA A 13 38.56 0.55 54.93
CA ALA A 13 38.25 0.11 53.57
C ALA A 13 37.26 1.13 52.97
N ALA A 14 37.75 2.01 52.11
CA ALA A 14 36.90 2.83 51.27
C ALA A 14 36.17 1.90 50.29
N ILE A 15 34.91 1.59 50.60
CA ILE A 15 33.99 1.00 49.63
C ILE A 15 33.74 2.08 48.59
N ILE A 16 34.50 2.05 47.50
CA ILE A 16 34.17 2.80 46.29
C ILE A 16 32.93 2.09 45.73
N ALA A 17 31.75 2.58 46.12
CA ALA A 17 30.51 2.24 45.45
C ALA A 17 30.61 2.82 44.04
N THR A 18 30.99 1.99 43.07
CA THR A 18 30.80 2.33 41.66
C THR A 18 29.30 2.57 41.48
N PRO A 19 28.87 3.69 40.87
CA PRO A 19 27.49 3.84 40.51
C PRO A 19 27.17 2.69 39.56
N LEU A 20 26.24 1.83 39.97
CA LEU A 20 25.62 0.85 39.09
C LEU A 20 25.03 1.65 37.92
N HIS A 21 25.73 1.70 36.79
CA HIS A 21 25.26 2.37 35.60
C HIS A 21 23.95 1.67 35.22
N ALA A 22 22.82 2.34 35.42
CA ALA A 22 21.54 1.77 35.07
C ALA A 22 21.51 1.55 33.57
N GLN A 23 21.40 0.28 33.21
CA GLN A 23 21.48 -0.21 31.85
C GLN A 23 20.20 0.15 31.09
N LEU A 24 20.32 0.49 29.81
CA LEU A 24 19.19 0.52 28.89
C LEU A 24 18.46 -0.84 28.94
N LYS A 25 17.14 -0.83 28.80
CA LYS A 25 16.31 -2.02 28.92
C LYS A 25 15.84 -2.47 27.55
N VAL A 26 16.07 -3.74 27.22
CA VAL A 26 15.47 -4.40 26.06
C VAL A 26 14.27 -5.19 26.56
N ASN A 27 13.07 -4.74 26.22
CA ASN A 27 11.85 -5.52 26.40
C ASN A 27 11.70 -6.42 25.18
N THR A 28 11.52 -7.72 25.36
CA THR A 28 11.21 -8.64 24.26
C THR A 28 9.85 -9.26 24.49
N ASP A 29 9.19 -9.62 23.41
CA ASP A 29 7.89 -10.26 23.47
C ASP A 29 7.63 -11.21 22.32
N TYR A 30 6.62 -12.06 22.51
CA TYR A 30 6.29 -13.15 21.61
C TYR A 30 4.78 -13.40 21.56
N SER A 31 4.29 -13.75 20.36
CA SER A 31 2.98 -14.37 20.14
C SER A 31 3.11 -15.43 19.04
N GLU A 32 2.32 -16.51 19.10
CA GLU A 32 2.31 -17.53 18.04
C GLU A 32 1.64 -16.99 16.77
N LYS A 33 0.51 -16.28 16.94
CA LYS A 33 -0.32 -15.72 15.86
C LYS A 33 -1.30 -14.69 16.40
N ASP A 34 -0.99 -13.41 16.25
CA ASP A 34 -1.94 -12.32 16.51
C ASP A 34 -1.79 -11.27 15.40
N VAL A 35 -2.76 -11.18 14.49
CA VAL A 35 -2.69 -10.30 13.30
C VAL A 35 -2.56 -8.80 13.59
N GLY A 36 -2.48 -8.38 14.86
CA GLY A 36 -1.98 -7.06 15.17
C GLY A 36 -0.95 -6.97 16.26
N PHE A 37 -0.18 -8.03 16.45
CA PHE A 37 0.96 -8.01 17.34
C PHE A 37 0.56 -7.48 18.73
N LYS A 38 -0.58 -7.97 19.27
CA LYS A 38 -0.94 -7.74 20.68
C LYS A 38 0.05 -8.49 21.56
N LEU A 39 1.10 -7.77 21.92
CA LEU A 39 2.16 -8.23 22.77
C LEU A 39 1.94 -7.67 24.19
N LYS A 40 2.40 -8.40 25.20
CA LYS A 40 2.20 -8.10 26.61
C LYS A 40 3.02 -6.90 27.11
N ASN A 41 4.22 -6.73 26.60
CA ASN A 41 5.30 -5.88 27.10
C ASN A 41 5.84 -4.91 26.06
N VAL A 42 5.61 -5.17 24.77
CA VAL A 42 5.99 -4.29 23.66
C VAL A 42 4.70 -3.77 23.02
N PRO A 43 4.54 -2.44 22.83
CA PRO A 43 3.35 -1.91 22.17
C PRO A 43 3.27 -2.40 20.71
N PRO A 44 2.07 -2.43 20.10
CA PRO A 44 1.95 -2.67 18.65
C PRO A 44 2.76 -1.64 17.84
N PRO A 45 3.05 -1.90 16.57
CA PRO A 45 3.69 -0.95 15.67
C PRO A 45 3.04 0.44 15.64
N ALA A 46 3.83 1.49 15.50
CA ALA A 46 3.34 2.84 15.32
C ALA A 46 2.95 3.09 13.86
N VAL A 47 2.10 4.09 13.59
CA VAL A 47 1.74 4.52 12.22
C VAL A 47 2.15 5.96 11.92
N ASN A 48 2.77 6.63 12.90
CA ASN A 48 3.11 8.05 12.83
C ASN A 48 4.38 8.38 13.65
N ASP A 49 5.31 7.43 13.77
CA ASP A 49 6.59 7.65 14.44
C ASP A 49 7.60 8.39 13.55
N ALA A 50 8.79 8.67 14.07
CA ALA A 50 9.79 9.45 13.35
C ALA A 50 10.47 8.69 12.21
N ALA A 51 10.37 7.36 12.16
CA ALA A 51 10.93 6.55 11.09
C ALA A 51 10.04 6.54 9.83
N ALA A 52 8.74 6.84 9.95
CA ALA A 52 7.79 6.85 8.83
C ALA A 52 8.21 7.78 7.67
N ASP A 53 8.87 8.90 7.98
CA ASP A 53 9.41 9.85 6.99
C ASP A 53 10.92 9.68 6.72
N ALA A 54 11.55 8.66 7.32
CA ALA A 54 13.00 8.49 7.27
C ALA A 54 13.49 7.85 5.97
N THR A 55 14.78 8.05 5.68
CA THR A 55 15.45 7.31 4.58
C THR A 55 16.20 6.11 5.13
N ILE A 56 15.87 4.91 4.64
CA ILE A 56 16.56 3.68 5.02
C ILE A 56 17.53 3.26 3.92
N LYS A 57 18.72 2.79 4.32
CA LYS A 57 19.74 2.26 3.40
C LYS A 57 20.35 0.98 3.94
N ILE A 58 20.62 0.04 3.04
CA ILE A 58 21.54 -1.06 3.30
C ILE A 58 22.97 -0.52 3.12
N VAL A 59 23.75 -0.52 4.19
CA VAL A 59 25.16 -0.09 4.16
C VAL A 59 26.12 -1.29 4.23
N ALA A 60 25.60 -2.48 4.50
CA ALA A 60 26.33 -3.73 4.38
C ALA A 60 25.37 -4.92 4.13
N GLY A 61 25.76 -5.84 3.24
CA GLY A 61 24.94 -6.98 2.81
C GLY A 61 24.01 -6.65 1.64
N GLN A 62 23.17 -7.61 1.26
CA GLN A 62 22.21 -7.47 0.16
C GLN A 62 20.81 -7.89 0.60
N GLY A 63 19.79 -7.10 0.27
CA GLY A 63 18.39 -7.43 0.55
C GLY A 63 17.88 -8.55 -0.37
N ASN A 64 16.98 -9.39 0.14
CA ASN A 64 16.36 -10.46 -0.62
C ASN A 64 15.30 -9.88 -1.59
N ARG A 65 15.49 -10.06 -2.90
CA ARG A 65 14.58 -9.56 -3.95
C ARG A 65 13.17 -10.17 -3.91
N GLY A 66 13.01 -11.31 -3.22
CA GLY A 66 11.72 -11.95 -3.01
C GLY A 66 10.83 -11.24 -2.00
N THR A 67 11.36 -10.30 -1.22
CA THR A 67 10.65 -9.60 -0.14
C THR A 67 10.12 -8.22 -0.56
N GLY A 68 9.54 -7.45 0.36
CA GLY A 68 8.92 -6.13 0.15
C GLY A 68 9.90 -4.97 -0.08
N GLY A 69 11.19 -5.18 0.21
CA GLY A 69 12.21 -4.12 0.11
C GLY A 69 12.25 -3.23 1.36
N LEU A 70 13.01 -2.13 1.32
CA LEU A 70 13.22 -1.27 2.49
C LEU A 70 11.99 -0.48 2.98
N PRO A 71 11.07 0.01 2.12
CA PRO A 71 9.95 0.83 2.57
C PRO A 71 9.03 0.15 3.59
N VAL A 72 8.93 -1.19 3.56
CA VAL A 72 8.09 -1.96 4.48
C VAL A 72 8.59 -1.96 5.92
N LEU A 73 9.77 -1.40 6.19
CA LEU A 73 10.32 -1.34 7.55
C LEU A 73 9.80 -0.15 8.35
N THR A 74 9.06 0.77 7.72
CA THR A 74 8.58 2.01 8.35
C THR A 74 7.24 2.46 7.76
N ASP A 75 6.42 1.54 7.25
CA ASP A 75 5.15 1.89 6.60
C ASP A 75 3.96 1.82 7.56
N GLY A 76 4.19 1.44 8.82
CA GLY A 76 3.18 1.26 9.85
C GLY A 76 2.21 0.10 9.56
N ALA A 77 2.46 -0.71 8.53
CA ALA A 77 1.66 -1.88 8.20
C ALA A 77 2.25 -3.13 8.86
N MET A 78 1.40 -4.14 9.04
CA MET A 78 1.86 -5.46 9.50
C MET A 78 1.33 -6.55 8.58
N PRO A 79 2.11 -7.61 8.34
CA PRO A 79 1.60 -8.79 7.68
C PRO A 79 0.41 -9.36 8.45
N THR A 80 -0.51 -9.95 7.70
CA THR A 80 -1.66 -10.69 8.26
C THR A 80 -1.42 -12.18 8.31
N ASP A 81 -0.34 -12.65 7.67
CA ASP A 81 0.08 -14.03 7.58
C ASP A 81 1.61 -14.15 7.73
N PRO A 82 2.14 -15.18 8.43
CA PRO A 82 3.58 -15.38 8.63
C PRO A 82 4.39 -15.56 7.33
N ASP A 83 3.75 -15.90 6.22
CA ASP A 83 4.38 -16.16 4.92
C ASP A 83 4.21 -14.99 3.93
N GLU A 84 3.72 -13.83 4.40
CA GLU A 84 3.51 -12.62 3.61
C GLU A 84 4.83 -11.88 3.32
N LYS A 85 5.70 -12.51 2.52
CA LYS A 85 7.07 -12.04 2.22
C LYS A 85 7.14 -10.61 1.69
N LYS A 86 6.08 -10.12 1.04
CA LYS A 86 6.00 -8.77 0.46
C LYS A 86 5.70 -7.68 1.48
N SER A 87 5.28 -8.05 2.68
CA SER A 87 5.07 -7.17 3.83
C SER A 87 6.20 -7.36 4.86
N SER A 88 7.38 -7.75 4.37
CA SER A 88 8.57 -8.03 5.18
C SER A 88 9.81 -7.63 4.40
N PHE A 89 10.90 -7.40 5.12
CA PHE A 89 12.25 -7.30 4.59
C PHE A 89 13.13 -8.37 5.23
N CYS A 90 13.95 -9.05 4.41
CA CYS A 90 15.06 -9.86 4.92
C CYS A 90 16.31 -9.68 4.05
N PHE A 91 17.47 -9.98 4.64
CA PHE A 91 18.71 -10.11 3.88
C PHE A 91 18.71 -11.40 3.03
N SER A 92 19.49 -11.38 1.96
CA SER A 92 19.68 -12.53 1.06
C SER A 92 20.21 -13.74 1.82
N ASP A 93 19.80 -14.95 1.43
CA ASP A 93 20.16 -16.20 2.12
C ASP A 93 21.67 -16.55 2.05
N VAL A 94 22.44 -15.82 1.23
CA VAL A 94 23.92 -15.93 1.18
C VAL A 94 24.64 -14.94 2.12
N GLU A 95 23.89 -14.08 2.80
CA GLU A 95 24.43 -13.07 3.73
C GLU A 95 24.18 -13.51 5.18
N ASN A 96 25.17 -13.30 6.06
CA ASN A 96 24.97 -13.38 7.50
C ASN A 96 24.41 -12.04 8.01
N GLY A 97 23.12 -11.80 7.77
CA GLY A 97 22.46 -10.52 8.06
C GLY A 97 23.07 -9.36 7.28
N GLY A 98 23.21 -8.20 7.91
CA GLY A 98 23.76 -6.99 7.27
C GLY A 98 23.62 -5.76 8.14
N ARG A 99 23.76 -4.57 7.55
CA ARG A 99 23.60 -3.29 8.27
C ARG A 99 22.59 -2.41 7.59
N LEU A 100 21.61 -1.96 8.37
CA LEU A 100 20.61 -0.97 7.99
C LEU A 100 20.92 0.34 8.70
N VAL A 101 20.89 1.45 7.95
CA VAL A 101 20.94 2.81 8.48
C VAL A 101 19.63 3.51 8.18
N ILE A 102 19.03 4.08 9.22
CA ILE A 102 17.84 4.93 9.16
C ILE A 102 18.31 6.37 9.42
N ASP A 103 18.20 7.24 8.41
CA ASP A 103 18.43 8.69 8.52
C ASP A 103 17.09 9.39 8.77
N LEU A 104 16.89 9.89 9.99
CA LEU A 104 15.70 10.60 10.43
C LEU A 104 15.59 12.02 9.87
N GLY A 105 16.57 12.45 9.06
CA GLY A 105 16.64 13.77 8.42
C GLY A 105 17.09 14.91 9.36
N LYS A 106 16.87 14.76 10.67
CA LYS A 106 17.25 15.73 11.70
C LYS A 106 17.61 15.02 13.01
N VAL A 107 18.37 15.69 13.88
CA VAL A 107 18.62 15.21 15.23
C VAL A 107 17.35 15.35 16.07
N ILE A 108 16.86 14.23 16.62
CA ILE A 108 15.73 14.17 17.55
C ILE A 108 16.16 13.58 18.89
N ALA A 109 15.35 13.77 19.93
CA ALA A 109 15.52 13.05 21.18
C ALA A 109 14.79 11.71 21.08
N VAL A 110 15.53 10.62 20.79
CA VAL A 110 14.93 9.29 20.61
C VAL A 110 14.50 8.75 21.97
N LYS A 111 13.20 8.51 22.12
CA LYS A 111 12.56 7.93 23.32
C LYS A 111 12.73 6.41 23.36
N THR A 112 12.31 5.72 22.29
CA THR A 112 12.41 4.26 22.14
C THR A 112 12.68 3.89 20.68
N VAL A 113 13.21 2.68 20.48
CA VAL A 113 13.29 2.01 19.17
C VAL A 113 12.65 0.65 19.32
N ALA A 114 11.67 0.32 18.46
CA ALA A 114 11.00 -0.98 18.46
C ALA A 114 11.17 -1.68 17.11
N THR A 115 11.27 -3.02 17.12
CA THR A 115 11.41 -3.84 15.92
C THR A 115 10.46 -5.02 15.97
N TYR A 116 9.87 -5.35 14.83
CA TYR A 116 8.86 -6.41 14.70
C TYR A 116 9.25 -7.40 13.60
N SER A 117 8.99 -8.69 13.82
CA SER A 117 9.21 -9.76 12.84
C SER A 117 8.20 -10.88 13.00
N TRP A 118 7.87 -11.58 11.91
CA TRP A 118 6.98 -12.73 11.90
C TRP A 118 7.44 -13.75 10.86
N SER A 119 7.51 -15.01 11.29
CA SER A 119 7.62 -16.15 10.37
C SER A 119 7.05 -17.40 11.01
N ALA A 120 6.55 -18.32 10.18
CA ALA A 120 6.16 -19.66 10.58
C ALA A 120 7.37 -20.59 10.80
N GLY A 121 8.58 -20.14 10.42
CA GLY A 121 9.84 -20.88 10.55
C GLY A 121 10.93 -20.14 11.32
N SER A 122 12.19 -20.47 11.02
CA SER A 122 13.41 -19.95 11.67
C SER A 122 13.63 -18.43 11.47
N ARG A 123 12.93 -17.81 10.52
CA ARG A 123 13.10 -16.40 10.12
C ARG A 123 12.44 -15.38 11.08
N ALA A 124 11.84 -15.83 12.18
CA ALA A 124 11.15 -14.94 13.11
C ALA A 124 12.10 -14.28 14.14
N GLY A 125 13.13 -15.02 14.58
CA GLY A 125 14.08 -14.56 15.60
C GLY A 125 14.84 -13.31 15.17
N GLN A 126 15.06 -12.39 16.10
CA GLN A 126 15.83 -11.16 15.88
C GLN A 126 17.16 -11.25 16.62
N PHE A 127 18.25 -10.93 15.94
CA PHE A 127 19.57 -10.87 16.57
C PHE A 127 20.38 -9.71 15.97
N TYR A 128 20.50 -8.62 16.72
CA TYR A 128 21.17 -7.41 16.22
C TYR A 128 21.75 -6.53 17.32
N ARG A 129 22.67 -5.65 16.91
CA ARG A 129 23.18 -4.55 17.73
C ARG A 129 22.62 -3.23 17.23
N LEU A 130 22.20 -2.39 18.16
CA LEU A 130 21.61 -1.08 17.89
C LEU A 130 22.60 0.03 18.23
N TYR A 131 22.76 0.98 17.32
CA TYR A 131 23.61 2.16 17.49
C TYR A 131 22.86 3.44 17.12
N GLY A 132 23.32 4.57 17.65
CA GLY A 132 22.83 5.90 17.30
C GLY A 132 23.95 6.91 17.10
N SER A 133 23.74 7.90 16.23
CA SER A 133 24.65 9.03 16.02
C SER A 133 23.89 10.31 15.70
N ASP A 134 24.40 11.45 16.17
CA ASP A 134 23.96 12.79 15.71
C ASP A 134 24.65 13.21 14.40
N GLY A 135 25.72 12.50 14.01
CA GLY A 135 26.51 12.78 12.82
C GLY A 135 27.56 13.87 12.98
N GLU A 136 27.77 14.40 14.19
CA GLU A 136 28.67 15.55 14.40
C GLU A 136 30.13 15.15 14.69
N ALA A 137 30.39 13.87 14.96
CA ALA A 137 31.74 13.38 15.21
C ALA A 137 32.64 13.63 13.98
N LYS A 138 33.87 14.12 14.20
CA LYS A 138 34.81 14.47 13.10
C LYS A 138 35.12 13.30 12.16
N ASN A 139 35.08 12.09 12.68
CA ASN A 139 35.31 10.83 11.98
C ASN A 139 34.00 10.08 11.66
N PHE A 140 32.85 10.76 11.69
CA PHE A 140 31.57 10.14 11.42
C PHE A 140 31.53 9.52 10.02
N ASN A 141 31.22 8.23 9.95
CA ASN A 141 30.90 7.54 8.72
C ASN A 141 29.43 7.13 8.74
N ALA A 142 28.61 7.74 7.88
CA ALA A 142 27.18 7.43 7.77
C ALA A 142 26.87 6.05 7.16
N ALA A 143 27.85 5.41 6.52
CA ALA A 143 27.70 4.11 5.89
C ALA A 143 28.89 3.18 6.21
N PRO A 144 29.04 2.74 7.47
CA PRO A 144 30.11 1.82 7.84
C PRO A 144 29.78 0.41 7.32
N ASP A 145 30.54 -0.05 6.33
CA ASP A 145 30.46 -1.43 5.84
C ASP A 145 30.93 -2.44 6.91
N ARG A 146 30.84 -3.76 6.63
CA ARG A 146 31.17 -4.81 7.61
C ARG A 146 32.59 -4.73 8.20
N GLN A 147 33.54 -4.09 7.51
CA GLN A 147 34.94 -3.99 7.96
C GLN A 147 35.16 -2.86 8.97
N ILE A 148 34.23 -1.92 9.05
CA ILE A 148 34.33 -0.74 9.91
C ILE A 148 33.51 -0.99 11.17
N ASP A 149 34.14 -0.97 12.34
CA ASP A 149 33.42 -0.99 13.62
C ASP A 149 32.69 0.36 13.81
N PRO A 150 31.35 0.40 13.92
CA PRO A 150 30.59 1.63 14.11
C PRO A 150 31.12 2.48 15.29
N LEU A 151 31.58 1.84 16.37
CA LEU A 151 32.10 2.53 17.56
C LEU A 151 33.37 3.35 17.29
N THR A 152 34.08 3.03 16.20
CA THR A 152 35.31 3.73 15.80
C THR A 152 35.08 4.88 14.83
N CYS A 153 33.84 5.06 14.34
CA CYS A 153 33.50 6.03 13.28
C CYS A 153 32.24 6.86 13.61
N GLY A 154 32.12 7.30 14.87
CA GLY A 154 31.12 8.28 15.28
C GLY A 154 29.75 7.72 15.66
N TRP A 155 29.62 6.39 15.83
CA TRP A 155 28.41 5.78 16.35
C TRP A 155 28.55 5.43 17.83
N LYS A 156 27.43 5.57 18.56
CA LYS A 156 27.32 5.16 19.96
C LYS A 156 26.52 3.86 20.05
N GLY A 157 27.06 2.85 20.71
CA GLY A 157 26.32 1.63 21.05
C GLY A 157 25.16 1.90 22.00
N ILE A 158 23.98 1.36 21.68
CA ILE A 158 22.75 1.52 22.47
C ILE A 158 22.40 0.19 23.14
N ALA A 159 22.16 -0.87 22.37
CA ALA A 159 21.69 -2.14 22.92
C ALA A 159 22.08 -3.32 22.03
N LYS A 160 21.97 -4.52 22.60
CA LYS A 160 21.98 -5.78 21.84
C LYS A 160 20.62 -6.44 22.05
N VAL A 161 19.99 -6.86 20.95
CA VAL A 161 18.69 -7.53 20.95
C VAL A 161 18.87 -8.98 20.53
N ASP A 162 18.21 -9.88 21.25
CA ASP A 162 18.18 -11.30 20.98
C ASP A 162 16.80 -11.85 21.37
N THR A 163 16.04 -12.33 20.39
CA THR A 163 14.72 -12.95 20.60
C THR A 163 14.68 -14.40 20.13
N ARG A 164 15.84 -15.02 19.89
CA ARG A 164 15.96 -16.37 19.33
C ARG A 164 15.61 -17.49 20.31
N ASP A 165 15.44 -17.15 21.58
CA ASP A 165 14.96 -18.08 22.61
C ASP A 165 13.45 -18.39 22.47
N LYS A 166 12.74 -17.70 21.57
CA LYS A 166 11.31 -17.90 21.30
C LYS A 166 11.10 -18.83 20.09
N PRO A 167 9.99 -19.60 20.08
CA PRO A 167 9.64 -20.44 18.94
C PRO A 167 9.20 -19.58 17.73
N PRO A 168 9.00 -20.17 16.54
CA PRO A 168 8.42 -19.46 15.40
C PRO A 168 7.10 -18.76 15.76
N GLY A 169 6.85 -17.63 15.10
CA GLY A 169 5.73 -16.74 15.40
C GLY A 169 6.16 -15.28 15.28
N GLN A 170 5.48 -14.43 16.03
CA GLN A 170 5.69 -12.98 16.06
C GLN A 170 6.67 -12.64 17.18
N HIS A 171 7.72 -11.92 16.83
CA HIS A 171 8.69 -11.40 17.78
C HIS A 171 8.63 -9.88 17.75
N ALA A 172 8.77 -9.28 18.92
CA ALA A 172 9.10 -7.86 19.00
C ALA A 172 10.16 -7.58 20.06
N ALA A 173 10.89 -6.50 19.84
CA ALA A 173 11.80 -5.95 20.82
C ALA A 173 11.61 -4.43 20.91
N GLU A 174 11.61 -3.88 22.11
CA GLU A 174 11.62 -2.45 22.34
C GLU A 174 12.80 -2.08 23.26
N VAL A 175 13.66 -1.20 22.76
CA VAL A 175 14.76 -0.62 23.54
C VAL A 175 14.27 0.65 24.21
N THR A 176 14.31 0.66 25.54
CA THR A 176 13.80 1.75 26.39
C THR A 176 14.85 2.21 27.39
N SER A 177 14.63 3.39 27.96
CA SER A 177 15.43 3.92 29.07
C SER A 177 14.55 4.14 30.30
N PRO A 178 14.67 3.32 31.36
CA PRO A 178 13.85 3.48 32.56
C PRO A 178 14.27 4.66 33.44
N ARG A 179 15.43 5.28 33.21
CA ARG A 179 15.96 6.40 34.02
C ARG A 179 16.11 7.72 33.27
N PHE A 180 16.16 7.71 31.94
CA PHE A 180 16.30 8.92 31.14
C PHE A 180 15.05 9.11 30.29
N GLU A 181 14.79 10.35 29.86
CA GLU A 181 13.65 10.66 28.96
C GLU A 181 13.72 9.90 27.62
N GLY A 182 14.90 9.39 27.24
CA GLY A 182 15.09 8.57 26.05
C GLY A 182 16.46 7.89 25.97
N LEU A 183 16.77 7.32 24.80
CA LEU A 183 18.01 6.62 24.47
C LEU A 183 19.18 7.58 24.15
N GLY A 184 18.87 8.80 23.73
CA GLY A 184 19.85 9.83 23.37
C GLY A 184 19.33 10.79 22.30
N LYS A 185 20.19 11.72 21.86
CA LYS A 185 19.91 12.60 20.72
C LYS A 185 20.59 12.03 19.48
N PHE A 186 19.81 11.67 18.48
CA PHE A 186 20.32 11.01 17.27
C PHE A 186 19.60 11.51 16.03
N ARG A 187 20.33 11.57 14.92
CA ARG A 187 19.78 11.67 13.56
C ARG A 187 19.79 10.32 12.86
N TYR A 188 20.82 9.52 13.14
CA TYR A 188 21.03 8.24 12.50
C TYR A 188 20.83 7.10 13.51
N ILE A 189 20.11 6.07 13.08
CA ILE A 189 19.98 4.79 13.79
C ILE A 189 20.57 3.70 12.91
N LEU A 190 21.39 2.82 13.49
CA LEU A 190 21.99 1.68 12.78
C LEU A 190 21.64 0.37 13.47
N LEU A 191 21.13 -0.58 12.69
CA LEU A 191 20.94 -1.97 13.08
C LEU A 191 22.01 -2.81 12.39
N GLU A 192 22.89 -3.41 13.18
CA GLU A 192 23.83 -4.44 12.73
C GLU A 192 23.22 -5.80 13.02
N ILE A 193 22.64 -6.39 11.97
CA ILE A 193 21.83 -7.59 12.01
C ILE A 193 22.70 -8.80 11.68
N GLU A 194 22.53 -9.86 12.46
CA GLU A 194 23.17 -11.15 12.27
C GLU A 194 22.10 -12.21 12.01
N GLN A 195 22.47 -13.25 11.28
CA GLN A 195 21.59 -14.36 10.99
C GLN A 195 21.19 -15.10 12.28
N PRO A 196 19.89 -15.32 12.53
CA PRO A 196 19.40 -15.98 13.74
C PRO A 196 19.95 -17.38 13.97
N ASP A 197 19.90 -18.23 12.93
CA ASP A 197 20.40 -19.61 12.95
C ASP A 197 21.50 -19.79 11.89
N PRO A 198 22.78 -19.90 12.30
CA PRO A 198 23.89 -20.04 11.37
C PRO A 198 23.92 -21.39 10.63
N TYR A 199 23.09 -22.36 11.03
CA TYR A 199 22.99 -23.67 10.38
C TYR A 199 21.85 -23.76 9.35
N ASP A 200 20.96 -22.77 9.34
CA ASP A 200 19.90 -22.63 8.36
C ASP A 200 20.18 -21.38 7.49
N PRO A 201 20.70 -21.53 6.26
CA PRO A 201 21.00 -20.42 5.35
C PRO A 201 19.80 -19.51 5.08
N GLU A 202 18.59 -20.04 5.24
CA GLU A 202 17.36 -19.30 5.07
C GLU A 202 16.94 -18.52 6.31
N SER A 203 17.62 -18.62 7.45
CA SER A 203 17.10 -18.06 8.72
C SER A 203 17.15 -16.54 8.87
N ASN A 204 17.66 -15.78 7.89
CA ASN A 204 17.69 -14.31 7.93
C ASN A 204 16.30 -13.74 8.30
N THR A 205 16.28 -12.89 9.32
CA THR A 205 15.05 -12.38 9.94
C THR A 205 14.14 -11.69 8.94
N MET A 206 12.85 -12.03 8.95
CA MET A 206 11.77 -11.33 8.25
C MET A 206 11.27 -10.17 9.12
N PHE A 207 11.96 -9.02 9.03
CA PHE A 207 11.54 -7.80 9.71
C PHE A 207 10.30 -7.21 9.03
N ASN A 208 9.34 -6.76 9.84
CA ASN A 208 8.08 -6.21 9.37
C ASN A 208 7.92 -4.72 9.64
N GLU A 209 8.56 -4.19 10.68
CA GLU A 209 8.48 -2.76 11.02
C GLU A 209 9.61 -2.40 12.00
N ILE A 210 10.05 -1.14 11.95
CA ILE A 210 11.01 -0.51 12.85
C ILE A 210 10.49 0.88 13.24
N ASP A 211 10.04 1.02 14.48
CA ASP A 211 9.60 2.32 15.02
C ASP A 211 10.77 3.08 15.65
N VAL A 212 10.81 4.40 15.44
CA VAL A 212 11.67 5.33 16.20
C VAL A 212 10.80 6.44 16.80
N ILE A 213 10.64 6.44 18.12
CA ILE A 213 9.75 7.38 18.82
C ILE A 213 10.52 8.61 19.28
N ASP A 214 10.08 9.83 18.92
CA ASP A 214 10.62 11.09 19.44
C ASP A 214 9.98 11.43 20.80
N VAL A 215 10.80 11.86 21.78
CA VAL A 215 10.33 12.40 23.07
C VAL A 215 9.39 13.59 22.87
N LYS A 216 9.63 14.42 21.84
CA LYS A 216 8.84 15.61 21.51
C LYS A 216 7.92 15.40 20.30
N GLY A 217 7.75 14.15 19.87
CA GLY A 217 6.87 13.80 18.77
C GLY A 217 5.38 13.98 19.11
N PRO A 218 4.49 13.82 18.13
CA PRO A 218 3.06 13.76 18.38
C PRO A 218 2.70 12.55 19.28
N ASP A 219 1.47 12.53 19.79
CA ASP A 219 0.95 11.34 20.44
C ASP A 219 0.99 10.15 19.45
N ILE A 220 1.55 9.04 19.92
CA ILE A 220 1.80 7.87 19.07
C ILE A 220 0.49 7.14 18.82
N GLN A 221 0.12 7.09 17.55
CA GLN A 221 -0.95 6.26 17.03
C GLN A 221 -0.35 4.89 16.72
N ARG A 222 -1.01 3.85 17.22
CA ARG A 222 -0.55 2.47 17.11
C ARG A 222 -1.50 1.73 16.20
N ALA A 223 -0.96 0.89 15.33
CA ALA A 223 -1.75 0.00 14.49
C ALA A 223 -2.64 -0.85 15.41
N ALA A 224 -3.96 -0.63 15.36
CA ALA A 224 -4.86 -1.48 16.11
C ALA A 224 -4.98 -2.83 15.38
N PRO A 225 -5.03 -3.95 16.11
CA PRO A 225 -4.98 -5.28 15.51
C PRO A 225 -6.12 -5.58 14.56
N GLY A 226 -5.77 -5.92 13.31
CA GLY A 226 -6.75 -6.16 12.26
C GLY A 226 -7.62 -4.93 11.93
N GLN A 227 -7.21 -3.72 12.30
CA GLN A 227 -7.97 -2.53 11.96
C GLN A 227 -7.74 -2.19 10.49
N LYS A 228 -8.68 -2.64 9.66
CA LYS A 228 -8.75 -2.23 8.28
C LYS A 228 -8.63 -0.71 8.20
N LEU A 229 -7.74 -0.22 7.34
CA LEU A 229 -7.68 1.20 7.02
C LEU A 229 -8.81 1.52 6.06
N VAL A 230 -10.01 1.52 6.62
CA VAL A 230 -11.25 1.72 5.89
C VAL A 230 -11.80 3.09 6.22
N ARG A 231 -12.22 3.82 5.20
CA ARG A 231 -12.96 5.08 5.32
C ARG A 231 -14.23 4.99 4.50
N THR A 232 -15.34 5.38 5.10
CA THR A 232 -16.63 5.47 4.41
C THR A 232 -16.97 6.94 4.19
N TYR A 233 -17.38 7.23 2.97
CA TYR A 233 -17.75 8.54 2.49
C TYR A 233 -19.18 8.47 1.95
N LYS A 234 -19.95 9.54 2.10
CA LYS A 234 -21.32 9.62 1.55
C LYS A 234 -21.47 10.82 0.63
N THR A 235 -22.38 10.73 -0.34
CA THR A 235 -22.90 11.93 -1.03
C THR A 235 -23.55 12.87 -0.02
N ASP A 236 -23.67 14.15 -0.38
CA ASP A 236 -24.18 15.18 0.55
C ASP A 236 -25.65 14.93 0.95
N ASP A 237 -26.43 14.30 0.06
CA ASP A 237 -27.81 13.86 0.32
C ASP A 237 -27.89 12.49 1.05
N GLY A 238 -26.76 11.81 1.24
CA GLY A 238 -26.67 10.49 1.83
C GLY A 238 -27.21 9.34 0.98
N ALA A 239 -27.55 9.57 -0.29
CA ALA A 239 -28.11 8.56 -1.18
C ALA A 239 -27.14 7.41 -1.51
N TYR A 240 -25.84 7.71 -1.54
CA TYR A 240 -24.79 6.72 -1.84
C TYR A 240 -23.68 6.73 -0.79
N SER A 241 -23.10 5.56 -0.57
CA SER A 241 -22.02 5.31 0.37
C SER A 241 -20.85 4.62 -0.35
N PHE A 242 -19.65 5.12 -0.11
CA PHE A 242 -18.42 4.65 -0.74
C PHE A 242 -17.43 4.29 0.35
N THR A 243 -17.00 3.05 0.37
CA THR A 243 -16.03 2.53 1.33
C THR A 243 -14.70 2.34 0.62
N VAL A 244 -13.65 3.03 1.05
CA VAL A 244 -12.28 2.82 0.58
C VAL A 244 -11.56 1.97 1.61
N ASP A 245 -11.13 0.77 1.21
CA ASP A 245 -10.23 -0.10 1.97
C ASP A 245 -8.80 0.09 1.44
N ALA A 246 -8.02 0.87 2.19
CA ALA A 246 -6.62 1.17 1.91
C ALA A 246 -5.68 0.37 2.83
N THR A 247 -6.16 -0.73 3.42
CA THR A 247 -5.37 -1.53 4.39
C THR A 247 -4.04 -1.98 3.82
N LEU A 248 -4.01 -2.36 2.54
CA LEU A 248 -2.80 -2.82 1.83
C LEU A 248 -2.13 -1.72 0.99
N ALA A 249 -2.64 -0.49 1.04
CA ALA A 249 -2.00 0.68 0.42
C ALA A 249 -2.29 1.97 1.21
N PRO A 250 -1.80 2.09 2.45
CA PRO A 250 -2.09 3.24 3.31
C PRO A 250 -1.68 4.58 2.71
N ASP A 251 -0.59 4.60 1.94
CA ASP A 251 -0.07 5.76 1.23
C ASP A 251 -1.08 6.37 0.25
N LEU A 252 -1.97 5.55 -0.31
CA LEU A 252 -3.01 6.00 -1.25
C LEU A 252 -4.21 6.64 -0.56
N LEU A 253 -4.38 6.47 0.76
CA LEU A 253 -5.57 6.95 1.47
C LEU A 253 -5.75 8.46 1.34
N ASN A 254 -4.68 9.24 1.50
CA ASN A 254 -4.76 10.70 1.42
C ASN A 254 -5.16 11.15 0.01
N TRP A 255 -4.62 10.51 -1.04
CA TRP A 255 -5.03 10.79 -2.41
C TRP A 255 -6.50 10.37 -2.63
N SER A 256 -6.91 9.21 -2.13
CA SER A 256 -8.30 8.78 -2.23
C SER A 256 -9.24 9.80 -1.59
N GLU A 257 -8.94 10.26 -0.38
CA GLU A 257 -9.76 11.22 0.35
C GLU A 257 -9.82 12.58 -0.35
N LYS A 258 -8.67 13.13 -0.76
CA LYS A 258 -8.57 14.52 -1.25
C LYS A 258 -8.86 14.68 -2.74
N VAL A 259 -8.65 13.63 -3.54
CA VAL A 259 -8.75 13.69 -5.01
C VAL A 259 -9.84 12.76 -5.53
N LEU A 260 -9.74 11.46 -5.24
CA LEU A 260 -10.65 10.48 -5.82
C LEU A 260 -12.09 10.66 -5.31
N MET A 261 -12.28 10.77 -4.00
CA MET A 261 -13.62 10.76 -3.41
C MET A 261 -14.49 11.95 -3.82
N PRO A 262 -13.97 13.19 -3.93
CA PRO A 262 -14.73 14.28 -4.52
C PRO A 262 -15.27 13.94 -5.93
N VAL A 263 -14.42 13.35 -6.78
CA VAL A 263 -14.82 12.90 -8.14
C VAL A 263 -15.90 11.82 -8.06
N VAL A 264 -15.69 10.79 -7.25
CA VAL A 264 -16.63 9.65 -7.12
C VAL A 264 -18.00 10.12 -6.61
N LYS A 265 -18.03 10.97 -5.58
CA LYS A 265 -19.29 11.52 -5.03
C LYS A 265 -20.06 12.36 -6.04
N GLU A 266 -19.34 13.13 -6.87
CA GLU A 266 -19.97 13.94 -7.90
C GLU A 266 -20.51 13.08 -9.05
N TRP A 267 -19.73 12.09 -9.48
CA TRP A 267 -20.00 11.40 -10.73
C TRP A 267 -20.85 10.16 -10.59
N TYR A 268 -20.76 9.39 -9.49
CA TYR A 268 -21.55 8.17 -9.37
C TYR A 268 -23.06 8.39 -9.53
N PRO A 269 -23.70 9.41 -8.89
CA PRO A 269 -25.11 9.70 -9.14
C PRO A 269 -25.40 10.02 -10.62
N LYS A 270 -24.51 10.79 -11.28
CA LYS A 270 -24.64 11.11 -12.71
C LYS A 270 -24.55 9.85 -13.58
N LEU A 271 -23.69 8.90 -13.23
CA LEU A 271 -23.58 7.61 -13.95
C LEU A 271 -24.89 6.80 -13.83
N VAL A 272 -25.52 6.79 -12.65
CA VAL A 272 -26.81 6.14 -12.42
C VAL A 272 -27.90 6.79 -13.29
N ASP A 273 -27.95 8.11 -13.33
CA ASP A 273 -28.92 8.86 -14.15
C ASP A 273 -28.69 8.71 -15.66
N LEU A 274 -27.43 8.53 -16.09
CA LEU A 274 -27.06 8.32 -17.48
C LEU A 274 -27.47 6.94 -18.01
N LEU A 275 -27.56 5.94 -17.12
CA LEU A 275 -27.81 4.54 -17.49
C LEU A 275 -29.07 3.99 -16.80
N PRO A 276 -30.24 4.62 -16.97
CA PRO A 276 -31.47 4.16 -16.34
C PRO A 276 -31.95 2.83 -16.94
N SER A 277 -32.70 2.07 -16.15
CA SER A 277 -33.57 1.00 -16.66
C SER A 277 -34.78 0.83 -15.78
N LYS A 278 -35.90 0.46 -16.38
CA LYS A 278 -37.16 0.26 -15.66
C LYS A 278 -37.00 -0.88 -14.64
N GLY A 279 -37.34 -0.60 -13.37
CA GLY A 279 -37.26 -1.59 -12.29
C GLY A 279 -35.84 -1.96 -11.88
N TYR A 280 -34.84 -1.17 -12.28
CA TYR A 280 -33.46 -1.29 -11.84
C TYR A 280 -33.12 -0.15 -10.88
N THR A 281 -32.36 -0.47 -9.85
CA THR A 281 -31.76 0.50 -8.93
C THR A 281 -30.30 0.10 -8.79
N ALA A 282 -29.40 1.05 -9.04
CA ALA A 282 -27.98 0.83 -8.87
C ALA A 282 -27.63 0.64 -7.39
N SER A 283 -26.49 0.01 -7.13
CA SER A 283 -26.00 -0.23 -5.77
C SER A 283 -25.84 1.08 -4.99
N HIS A 284 -26.39 1.14 -3.78
CA HIS A 284 -26.22 2.28 -2.88
C HIS A 284 -24.87 2.28 -2.16
N ASP A 285 -24.31 1.09 -1.93
CA ASP A 285 -23.05 0.88 -1.21
C ASP A 285 -21.99 0.29 -2.16
N ILE A 286 -20.91 1.04 -2.35
CA ILE A 286 -19.79 0.68 -3.23
C ILE A 286 -18.53 0.54 -2.39
N THR A 287 -17.77 -0.52 -2.59
CA THR A 287 -16.49 -0.73 -1.92
C THR A 287 -15.34 -0.67 -2.92
N MET A 288 -14.30 0.10 -2.61
CA MET A 288 -13.06 0.22 -3.38
C MET A 288 -11.93 -0.35 -2.53
N VAL A 289 -11.28 -1.41 -2.99
CA VAL A 289 -10.23 -2.11 -2.24
C VAL A 289 -8.92 -2.01 -2.99
N TYR A 290 -7.92 -1.38 -2.38
CA TYR A 290 -6.56 -1.43 -2.91
C TYR A 290 -5.96 -2.81 -2.68
N LYS A 291 -5.52 -3.44 -3.76
CA LYS A 291 -4.93 -4.77 -3.79
C LYS A 291 -3.53 -4.69 -4.43
N PRO A 292 -2.55 -5.49 -3.97
CA PRO A 292 -1.21 -5.52 -4.55
C PRO A 292 -1.25 -6.05 -6.00
N ASP A 293 -0.31 -5.64 -6.84
CA ASP A 293 -0.23 -6.19 -8.20
C ASP A 293 0.13 -7.68 -8.17
N ALA A 294 1.14 -8.00 -7.37
CA ALA A 294 1.68 -9.34 -7.26
C ALA A 294 0.60 -10.36 -6.88
N ASN A 295 0.40 -11.36 -7.74
CA ASN A 295 -0.52 -12.49 -7.59
C ASN A 295 -2.02 -12.17 -7.53
N VAL A 296 -2.44 -10.92 -7.29
CA VAL A 296 -3.85 -10.52 -7.21
C VAL A 296 -4.30 -9.81 -8.47
N MET A 297 -3.71 -8.65 -8.80
CA MET A 297 -4.16 -7.84 -9.94
C MET A 297 -3.47 -8.18 -11.27
N LYS A 298 -2.24 -8.72 -11.24
CA LYS A 298 -1.53 -9.28 -12.43
C LYS A 298 -1.48 -8.32 -13.63
N GLY A 299 -1.19 -7.05 -13.38
CA GLY A 299 -1.10 -6.00 -14.40
C GLY A 299 -2.42 -5.33 -14.77
N THR A 300 -3.56 -5.84 -14.28
CA THR A 300 -4.86 -5.20 -14.49
C THR A 300 -4.96 -3.93 -13.62
N PRO A 301 -5.25 -2.74 -14.17
CA PRO A 301 -5.34 -1.50 -13.39
C PRO A 301 -6.44 -1.51 -12.33
N ALA A 302 -7.62 -1.97 -12.71
CA ALA A 302 -8.74 -2.18 -11.83
C ALA A 302 -9.74 -3.17 -12.45
N TRP A 303 -10.66 -3.69 -11.65
CA TRP A 303 -11.83 -4.41 -12.13
C TRP A 303 -12.98 -4.32 -11.13
N ALA A 304 -14.21 -4.33 -11.64
CA ALA A 304 -15.43 -4.38 -10.84
C ALA A 304 -16.04 -5.79 -10.78
N ALA A 305 -16.56 -6.17 -9.62
CA ALA A 305 -17.47 -7.31 -9.48
C ALA A 305 -18.57 -6.98 -8.47
N GLY A 306 -19.83 -7.01 -8.93
CA GLY A 306 -20.95 -6.54 -8.12
C GLY A 306 -20.79 -5.06 -7.80
N SER A 307 -20.73 -4.72 -6.50
CA SER A 307 -20.46 -3.36 -6.02
C SER A 307 -19.05 -3.18 -5.43
N GLU A 308 -18.15 -4.14 -5.64
CA GLU A 308 -16.73 -4.02 -5.25
C GLU A 308 -15.86 -3.67 -6.46
N LEU A 309 -15.00 -2.68 -6.29
CA LEU A 309 -13.91 -2.31 -7.18
C LEU A 309 -12.60 -2.80 -6.56
N SER A 310 -11.86 -3.60 -7.31
CA SER A 310 -10.48 -3.95 -6.98
C SER A 310 -9.53 -2.99 -7.69
N LEU A 311 -8.74 -2.25 -6.92
CA LEU A 311 -7.82 -1.22 -7.44
C LEU A 311 -6.38 -1.70 -7.29
N ASN A 312 -5.60 -1.69 -8.36
CA ASN A 312 -4.20 -2.10 -8.32
C ASN A 312 -3.33 -1.01 -7.67
N ALA A 313 -2.95 -1.23 -6.41
CA ALA A 313 -2.20 -0.25 -5.63
C ALA A 313 -0.92 0.20 -6.33
N ASP A 314 -0.17 -0.73 -6.91
CA ASP A 314 1.12 -0.46 -7.55
C ASP A 314 0.95 0.38 -8.82
N TRP A 315 -0.10 0.10 -9.61
CA TRP A 315 -0.43 0.91 -10.78
C TRP A 315 -0.91 2.31 -10.40
N PHE A 316 -1.78 2.41 -9.39
CA PHE A 316 -2.36 3.69 -8.94
C PHE A 316 -1.29 4.67 -8.42
N ARG A 317 -0.24 4.19 -7.76
CA ARG A 317 0.91 5.02 -7.35
C ARG A 317 1.55 5.79 -8.51
N GLY A 318 1.54 5.22 -9.71
CA GLY A 318 2.04 5.87 -10.93
C GLY A 318 1.02 6.74 -11.66
N GLN A 319 -0.24 6.79 -11.21
CA GLN A 319 -1.37 7.35 -11.95
C GLN A 319 -2.19 8.37 -11.13
N LEU A 320 -1.64 8.88 -10.03
CA LEU A 320 -2.31 9.84 -9.14
C LEU A 320 -2.67 11.15 -9.85
N GLU A 321 -1.84 11.60 -10.78
CA GLU A 321 -2.06 12.79 -11.64
C GLU A 321 -2.44 12.41 -13.08
N GLY A 322 -2.57 11.12 -13.36
CA GLY A 322 -2.83 10.55 -14.68
C GLY A 322 -4.21 9.92 -14.77
N GLU A 323 -4.25 8.65 -15.16
CA GLU A 323 -5.50 7.95 -15.45
C GLU A 323 -6.27 7.46 -14.22
N GLY A 324 -5.75 7.64 -12.99
CA GLY A 324 -6.31 7.04 -11.78
C GLY A 324 -7.80 7.33 -11.55
N CYS A 325 -8.22 8.61 -11.65
CA CYS A 325 -9.63 8.97 -11.49
C CYS A 325 -10.49 8.41 -12.64
N GLY A 326 -10.03 8.55 -13.88
CA GLY A 326 -10.74 8.03 -15.06
C GLY A 326 -10.91 6.51 -15.03
N CYS A 327 -9.91 5.78 -14.54
CA CYS A 327 -9.96 4.34 -14.32
C CYS A 327 -11.06 3.96 -13.31
N VAL A 328 -11.18 4.68 -12.18
CA VAL A 328 -12.28 4.42 -11.23
C VAL A 328 -13.64 4.76 -11.84
N ILE A 329 -13.76 5.84 -12.63
CA ILE A 329 -15.00 6.15 -13.35
C ILE A 329 -15.41 5.01 -14.30
N HIS A 330 -14.46 4.43 -15.04
CA HIS A 330 -14.70 3.26 -15.90
C HIS A 330 -15.29 2.11 -15.09
N GLU A 331 -14.68 1.74 -13.97
CA GLU A 331 -15.16 0.63 -13.13
C GLU A 331 -16.52 0.91 -12.47
N LEU A 332 -16.78 2.16 -12.08
CA LEU A 332 -18.09 2.55 -11.53
C LEU A 332 -19.20 2.40 -12.57
N VAL A 333 -18.91 2.59 -13.86
CA VAL A 333 -19.89 2.29 -14.93
C VAL A 333 -20.23 0.80 -14.93
N HIS A 334 -19.26 -0.10 -14.75
CA HIS A 334 -19.56 -1.55 -14.66
C HIS A 334 -20.48 -1.90 -13.49
N VAL A 335 -20.32 -1.23 -12.33
CA VAL A 335 -21.26 -1.38 -11.19
C VAL A 335 -22.67 -0.97 -11.59
N VAL A 336 -22.82 0.11 -12.34
CA VAL A 336 -24.13 0.61 -12.81
C VAL A 336 -24.69 -0.26 -13.95
N GLN A 337 -23.85 -0.82 -14.82
CA GLN A 337 -24.29 -1.69 -15.92
C GLN A 337 -25.04 -2.91 -15.36
N ASP A 338 -24.40 -3.64 -14.44
CA ASP A 338 -24.91 -4.88 -13.83
C ASP A 338 -25.56 -5.84 -14.87
N TYR A 339 -24.95 -5.98 -16.05
CA TYR A 339 -25.53 -6.77 -17.14
C TYR A 339 -25.64 -8.26 -16.80
N GLY A 340 -24.88 -8.74 -15.80
CA GLY A 340 -25.00 -10.09 -15.27
C GLY A 340 -26.40 -10.41 -14.70
N ARG A 341 -27.12 -9.39 -14.21
CA ARG A 341 -28.49 -9.50 -13.70
C ARG A 341 -29.46 -10.12 -14.70
N ALA A 342 -29.24 -9.92 -16.00
CA ALA A 342 -30.09 -10.51 -17.04
C ALA A 342 -30.28 -12.03 -16.86
N ARG A 343 -29.24 -12.73 -16.38
CA ARG A 343 -29.30 -14.18 -16.11
C ARG A 343 -30.26 -14.57 -14.99
N GLN A 344 -30.62 -13.63 -14.13
CA GLN A 344 -31.52 -13.82 -13.00
C GLN A 344 -32.95 -13.37 -13.33
N THR A 345 -33.11 -12.39 -14.23
CA THR A 345 -34.41 -11.75 -14.50
C THR A 345 -35.04 -12.10 -15.84
N ASN A 346 -34.26 -12.66 -16.78
CA ASN A 346 -34.73 -13.08 -18.09
C ASN A 346 -34.52 -14.61 -18.24
N PRO A 347 -35.57 -15.40 -18.54
CA PRO A 347 -35.43 -16.85 -18.69
C PRO A 347 -34.55 -17.27 -19.88
N ASN A 348 -34.41 -16.41 -20.90
CA ASN A 348 -33.60 -16.66 -22.09
C ASN A 348 -32.71 -15.44 -22.39
N PRO A 349 -31.67 -15.19 -21.59
CA PRO A 349 -30.85 -13.99 -21.72
C PRO A 349 -29.86 -14.11 -22.88
N SER A 350 -29.85 -13.13 -23.78
CA SER A 350 -28.75 -12.92 -24.72
C SER A 350 -27.52 -12.36 -23.99
N PRO A 351 -26.33 -12.96 -24.13
CA PRO A 351 -25.10 -12.41 -23.57
C PRO A 351 -24.81 -11.03 -24.14
N THR A 352 -24.44 -10.07 -23.29
CA THR A 352 -23.94 -8.77 -23.78
C THR A 352 -22.54 -8.94 -24.36
N PRO A 353 -22.28 -8.46 -25.59
CA PRO A 353 -20.95 -8.53 -26.18
C PRO A 353 -19.93 -7.71 -25.40
N GLY A 354 -18.69 -8.19 -25.31
CA GLY A 354 -17.63 -7.50 -24.57
C GLY A 354 -17.35 -6.08 -25.07
N TRP A 355 -17.50 -5.80 -26.36
CA TRP A 355 -17.31 -4.44 -26.87
C TRP A 355 -18.38 -3.44 -26.40
N VAL A 356 -19.59 -3.92 -26.10
CA VAL A 356 -20.65 -3.12 -25.46
C VAL A 356 -20.34 -2.95 -23.97
N THR A 357 -19.93 -4.03 -23.31
CA THR A 357 -19.56 -4.03 -21.89
C THR A 357 -18.41 -3.07 -21.62
N GLU A 358 -17.31 -3.13 -22.37
CA GLU A 358 -16.08 -2.34 -22.18
C GLU A 358 -16.11 -0.98 -22.90
N GLY A 359 -16.80 -0.88 -24.03
CA GLY A 359 -16.85 0.37 -24.81
C GLY A 359 -17.76 1.42 -24.19
N THR A 360 -18.82 1.02 -23.48
CA THR A 360 -19.75 1.97 -22.82
C THR A 360 -19.06 2.73 -21.67
N PRO A 361 -18.32 2.09 -20.75
CA PRO A 361 -17.50 2.77 -19.74
C PRO A 361 -16.52 3.75 -20.35
N ASP A 362 -15.78 3.35 -21.40
CA ASP A 362 -14.82 4.23 -22.05
C ASP A 362 -15.49 5.37 -22.84
N TYR A 363 -16.69 5.15 -23.38
CA TYR A 363 -17.47 6.23 -23.99
C TYR A 363 -17.83 7.29 -22.94
N ILE A 364 -18.39 6.86 -21.81
CA ILE A 364 -18.76 7.77 -20.72
C ILE A 364 -17.51 8.46 -20.16
N ARG A 365 -16.43 7.72 -19.93
CA ARG A 365 -15.17 8.27 -19.46
C ARG A 365 -14.63 9.33 -20.43
N PHE A 366 -14.32 8.96 -21.66
CA PHE A 366 -13.55 9.81 -22.57
C PHE A 366 -14.38 10.84 -23.34
N TYR A 367 -15.71 10.76 -23.36
CA TYR A 367 -16.56 11.74 -24.06
C TYR A 367 -17.54 12.49 -23.16
N ILE A 368 -17.79 12.03 -21.92
CA ILE A 368 -18.69 12.71 -20.97
C ILE A 368 -17.92 13.23 -19.74
N TYR A 369 -17.14 12.38 -19.08
CA TYR A 369 -16.41 12.75 -17.86
C TYR A 369 -15.16 13.60 -18.15
N GLU A 370 -14.28 13.12 -19.03
CA GLU A 370 -12.98 13.76 -19.30
C GLU A 370 -12.71 14.03 -20.79
N PRO A 371 -13.64 14.65 -21.55
CA PRO A 371 -13.48 14.87 -23.00
C PRO A 371 -12.21 15.64 -23.39
N LYS A 372 -11.73 16.52 -22.51
CA LYS A 372 -10.51 17.30 -22.69
C LYS A 372 -9.23 16.47 -22.83
N THR A 373 -9.23 15.20 -22.39
CA THR A 373 -8.05 14.33 -22.51
C THR A 373 -7.85 13.82 -23.94
N ASN A 374 -8.91 13.83 -24.76
CA ASN A 374 -8.94 13.16 -26.06
C ASN A 374 -8.50 11.68 -26.00
N GLY A 375 -8.68 11.02 -24.84
CA GLY A 375 -8.09 9.71 -24.57
C GLY A 375 -8.58 8.57 -25.47
N ALA A 376 -9.73 8.74 -26.14
CA ALA A 376 -10.27 7.80 -27.12
C ALA A 376 -10.20 8.31 -28.57
N ALA A 377 -9.43 9.37 -28.87
CA ALA A 377 -9.26 9.86 -30.23
C ALA A 377 -8.47 8.87 -31.10
N LEU A 378 -8.86 8.74 -32.37
CA LEU A 378 -8.18 7.89 -33.36
C LEU A 378 -7.56 8.77 -34.44
N SER A 379 -6.31 8.50 -34.77
CA SER A 379 -5.61 9.17 -35.85
C SER A 379 -6.09 8.66 -37.23
N PRO A 380 -6.09 9.50 -38.29
CA PRO A 380 -6.59 9.12 -39.61
C PRO A 380 -5.94 7.85 -40.21
N ASP A 381 -4.67 7.61 -39.93
CA ASP A 381 -3.91 6.44 -40.37
C ASP A 381 -4.40 5.12 -39.76
N ARG A 382 -5.11 5.17 -38.64
CA ARG A 382 -5.70 3.99 -37.99
C ARG A 382 -7.05 3.56 -38.55
N ALA A 383 -7.68 4.35 -39.42
CA ALA A 383 -9.05 4.12 -39.86
C ALA A 383 -9.27 2.71 -40.43
N GLU A 384 -8.32 2.15 -41.18
CA GLU A 384 -8.47 0.82 -41.77
C GLU A 384 -8.30 -0.33 -40.76
N SER A 385 -7.45 -0.14 -39.75
CA SER A 385 -7.06 -1.19 -38.80
C SER A 385 -7.97 -1.35 -37.59
N VAL A 386 -8.91 -0.42 -37.38
CA VAL A 386 -9.90 -0.49 -36.30
C VAL A 386 -11.17 -1.21 -36.73
N LYS A 387 -11.95 -1.69 -35.76
CA LYS A 387 -13.30 -2.22 -35.95
C LYS A 387 -14.15 -1.83 -34.74
N TYR A 388 -15.45 -1.65 -34.94
CA TYR A 388 -16.39 -1.22 -33.89
C TYR A 388 -16.33 -2.09 -32.62
N ASP A 389 -16.00 -3.38 -32.75
CA ASP A 389 -15.92 -4.37 -31.67
C ASP A 389 -14.54 -4.45 -31.00
N GLY A 390 -13.64 -3.49 -31.27
CA GLY A 390 -12.28 -3.44 -30.74
C GLY A 390 -12.14 -3.17 -29.23
N MET A 391 -13.25 -3.15 -28.49
CA MET A 391 -13.36 -2.87 -27.05
C MET A 391 -12.81 -1.50 -26.61
N TYR A 392 -13.04 -1.15 -25.34
CA TYR A 392 -12.46 0.03 -24.69
C TYR A 392 -12.55 1.30 -25.56
N ARG A 393 -11.46 2.08 -25.65
CA ARG A 393 -11.31 3.31 -26.44
C ARG A 393 -11.74 3.18 -27.91
N ILE A 394 -11.54 2.03 -28.54
CA ILE A 394 -11.90 1.83 -29.94
C ILE A 394 -13.42 1.82 -30.09
N SER A 395 -14.10 0.98 -29.31
CA SER A 395 -15.56 0.93 -29.27
C SER A 395 -16.18 2.23 -28.76
N ALA A 396 -15.54 2.89 -27.79
CA ALA A 396 -15.96 4.20 -27.31
C ALA A 396 -15.95 5.28 -28.39
N ASN A 397 -14.92 5.30 -29.25
CA ASN A 397 -14.85 6.23 -30.38
C ASN A 397 -15.95 5.94 -31.41
N PHE A 398 -16.21 4.67 -31.70
CA PHE A 398 -17.34 4.25 -32.55
C PHE A 398 -18.68 4.70 -31.95
N PHE A 399 -18.91 4.47 -30.66
CA PHE A 399 -20.12 4.92 -29.97
C PHE A 399 -20.28 6.44 -30.05
N ASN A 400 -19.22 7.20 -29.83
CA ASN A 400 -19.28 8.65 -29.97
C ASN A 400 -19.72 9.09 -31.37
N TYR A 401 -19.17 8.46 -32.43
CA TYR A 401 -19.60 8.73 -33.81
C TYR A 401 -21.09 8.44 -34.01
N VAL A 402 -21.54 7.24 -33.62
CA VAL A 402 -22.91 6.80 -33.86
C VAL A 402 -23.91 7.63 -33.04
N PHE A 403 -23.66 7.84 -31.75
CA PHE A 403 -24.57 8.59 -30.88
C PHE A 403 -24.66 10.07 -31.27
N SER A 404 -23.55 10.67 -31.70
CA SER A 404 -23.55 12.07 -32.17
C SER A 404 -24.31 12.25 -33.49
N LYS A 405 -24.31 11.22 -34.36
CA LYS A 405 -24.93 11.29 -35.69
C LYS A 405 -26.39 10.84 -35.70
N TYR A 406 -26.72 9.79 -34.95
CA TYR A 406 -28.01 9.11 -35.01
C TYR A 406 -28.90 9.33 -33.78
N GLY A 407 -28.36 9.85 -32.68
CA GLY A 407 -29.14 10.19 -31.49
C GLY A 407 -28.42 9.83 -30.19
N THR A 408 -28.41 10.75 -29.22
CA THR A 408 -27.76 10.55 -27.92
C THR A 408 -28.56 9.59 -27.01
N ASP A 409 -29.84 9.38 -27.29
CA ASP A 409 -30.70 8.41 -26.60
C ASP A 409 -30.29 6.95 -26.87
N LEU A 410 -29.45 6.71 -27.89
CA LEU A 410 -28.91 5.40 -28.22
C LEU A 410 -28.08 4.79 -27.08
N LEU A 411 -27.38 5.59 -26.27
CA LEU A 411 -26.70 5.10 -25.07
C LEU A 411 -27.68 4.38 -24.14
N GLN A 412 -28.83 5.01 -23.87
CA GLN A 412 -29.83 4.51 -22.94
C GLN A 412 -30.55 3.28 -23.51
N LYS A 413 -30.83 3.28 -24.83
CA LYS A 413 -31.38 2.12 -25.55
C LYS A 413 -30.43 0.92 -25.51
N LEU A 414 -29.15 1.14 -25.78
CA LEU A 414 -28.11 0.10 -25.74
C LEU A 414 -27.97 -0.49 -24.33
N ASN A 415 -27.86 0.38 -23.32
CA ASN A 415 -27.78 -0.04 -21.92
C ASN A 415 -29.01 -0.85 -21.49
N THR A 416 -30.22 -0.41 -21.85
CA THR A 416 -31.45 -1.13 -21.53
C THR A 416 -31.47 -2.51 -22.19
N ALA A 417 -31.13 -2.60 -23.48
CA ALA A 417 -31.10 -3.87 -24.20
C ALA A 417 -30.07 -4.84 -23.60
N ALA A 418 -28.88 -4.36 -23.26
CA ALA A 418 -27.83 -5.14 -22.61
C ALA A 418 -28.27 -5.64 -21.22
N ARG A 419 -28.76 -4.73 -20.36
CA ARG A 419 -29.18 -5.05 -18.98
C ARG A 419 -30.37 -6.01 -18.91
N GLU A 420 -31.28 -5.93 -19.87
CA GLU A 420 -32.42 -6.87 -19.95
C GLU A 420 -32.05 -8.22 -20.60
N GLY A 421 -30.81 -8.40 -21.06
CA GLY A 421 -30.38 -9.60 -21.79
C GLY A 421 -31.11 -9.75 -23.12
N LYS A 422 -31.36 -8.64 -23.81
CA LYS A 422 -32.06 -8.58 -25.10
C LYS A 422 -31.20 -7.92 -26.18
N TYR A 423 -29.90 -7.78 -25.92
CA TYR A 423 -28.98 -7.28 -26.93
C TYR A 423 -29.00 -8.20 -28.15
N ASP A 424 -29.09 -7.57 -29.33
CA ASP A 424 -29.04 -8.20 -30.63
C ASP A 424 -28.46 -7.18 -31.63
N ASP A 425 -27.62 -7.63 -32.56
CA ASP A 425 -26.97 -6.75 -33.53
C ASP A 425 -27.98 -6.05 -34.47
N ASP A 426 -29.15 -6.66 -34.71
CA ASP A 426 -30.23 -6.06 -35.52
C ASP A 426 -30.86 -4.83 -34.87
N LEU A 427 -30.61 -4.59 -33.57
CA LEU A 427 -31.05 -3.36 -32.90
C LEU A 427 -30.43 -2.13 -33.53
N TRP A 428 -29.18 -2.20 -33.99
CA TRP A 428 -28.52 -1.08 -34.66
C TRP A 428 -29.24 -0.69 -35.95
N LEU A 429 -29.66 -1.67 -36.75
CA LEU A 429 -30.46 -1.44 -37.95
C LEU A 429 -31.81 -0.80 -37.62
N LYS A 430 -32.48 -1.26 -36.56
CA LYS A 430 -33.77 -0.70 -36.12
C LYS A 430 -33.65 0.73 -35.60
N TRP A 431 -32.53 1.07 -34.95
CA TRP A 431 -32.36 2.37 -34.32
C TRP A 431 -31.75 3.43 -35.25
N THR A 432 -30.94 3.00 -36.23
CA THR A 432 -30.14 3.91 -37.07
C THR A 432 -30.43 3.76 -38.57
N GLU A 433 -31.27 2.80 -38.96
CA GLU A 433 -31.50 2.38 -40.35
C GLU A 433 -30.25 1.82 -41.06
N HIS A 434 -29.18 1.53 -40.30
CA HIS A 434 -27.92 0.99 -40.80
C HIS A 434 -27.47 -0.23 -39.99
N SER A 435 -26.94 -1.24 -40.68
CA SER A 435 -26.30 -2.38 -40.02
C SER A 435 -24.99 -1.96 -39.33
N LEU A 436 -24.49 -2.77 -38.40
CA LEU A 436 -23.19 -2.53 -37.76
C LEU A 436 -22.04 -2.39 -38.77
N ASP A 437 -22.03 -3.19 -39.84
CA ASP A 437 -21.02 -3.09 -40.90
C ASP A 437 -21.09 -1.74 -41.63
N GLN A 438 -22.31 -1.27 -41.95
CA GLN A 438 -22.51 0.03 -42.57
C GLN A 438 -22.07 1.16 -41.64
N LEU A 439 -22.47 1.12 -40.37
CA LEU A 439 -22.04 2.10 -39.36
C LEU A 439 -20.52 2.11 -39.18
N ASN A 440 -19.89 0.94 -39.15
CA ASN A 440 -18.44 0.79 -39.07
C ASN A 440 -17.74 1.42 -40.26
N ASP A 441 -18.22 1.18 -41.49
CA ASP A 441 -17.65 1.79 -42.70
C ASP A 441 -17.81 3.32 -42.72
N GLU A 442 -18.96 3.83 -42.26
CA GLU A 442 -19.19 5.26 -42.13
C GLU A 442 -18.26 5.91 -41.10
N TRP A 443 -18.11 5.27 -39.95
CA TRP A 443 -17.21 5.69 -38.88
C TRP A 443 -15.75 5.71 -39.36
N LYS A 444 -15.27 4.65 -40.02
CA LYS A 444 -13.93 4.61 -40.63
C LYS A 444 -13.71 5.78 -41.60
N LYS A 445 -14.72 6.12 -42.41
CA LYS A 445 -14.66 7.28 -43.31
C LYS A 445 -14.61 8.61 -42.54
N SER A 446 -15.19 8.71 -41.34
CA SER A 446 -15.07 9.91 -40.48
C SER A 446 -13.64 10.05 -39.94
N ILE A 447 -13.06 8.97 -39.43
CA ILE A 447 -11.68 8.94 -38.92
C ILE A 447 -10.71 9.42 -40.00
N LYS A 448 -10.82 8.90 -41.24
CA LYS A 448 -9.99 9.34 -42.37
C LYS A 448 -10.06 10.84 -42.66
N ARG A 449 -11.20 11.47 -42.37
CA ARG A 449 -11.43 12.90 -42.55
C ARG A 449 -10.97 13.74 -41.35
N GLY A 450 -10.44 13.10 -40.31
CA GLY A 450 -10.02 13.73 -39.06
C GLY A 450 -11.20 14.22 -38.21
N ARG A 451 -12.33 13.50 -38.25
CA ARG A 451 -13.57 13.85 -37.54
C ARG A 451 -13.99 12.78 -36.55
#